data_AF-A0A923KXC1-F1
#
_entry.id   AF-A0A923KXC1-F1
#
_cell.length_a   1.000
_cell.length_b   1.000
_cell.length_c   1.000
_cell.angle_alpha   90.00
_cell.angle_beta   90.00
_cell.angle_gamma   90.00
#
_symmetry.space_group_name_H-M   'P 1'
#
loop_
_entity.id
_entity.type
_entity.pdbx_description
1 polymer ?
#
loop_
_entity_poly.entity_id
_entity_poly.type
_entity_poly.pdbx_seq_one_letter_code
_entity_poly.pdbx_strand_id
1 'polypeptide(L)'
;MNDIVKTEREKRRKKRLRKKRQSTIVTITLLVIIASVGVVNAQTQGYQVFYHGESLGYVQTASVFESAVDHIQNSLGESYNNKNILLGDGFKLVPARLDNPMDFDAWVQVLSNKGIELYVKGTVIEFNGQEVGTMTSSDEAQRVIETFQSLYTVDSSKNGFNCIEKTVLLSETKDFATILKSIKALKK
;
A
#
# COMPACT_ATOMS: atom_id res chain seq x y z
N MET A 1 -40.00 -71.00 -24.20
CA MET A 1 -38.99 -69.91 -24.30
C MET A 1 -38.21 -69.90 -22.98
N ASN A 2 -36.99 -70.46 -23.00
CA ASN A 2 -36.25 -70.97 -21.84
C ASN A 2 -35.97 -69.95 -20.71
N ASP A 3 -36.29 -70.32 -19.47
CA ASP A 3 -35.99 -69.56 -18.23
C ASP A 3 -34.49 -69.26 -18.04
N ILE A 4 -33.63 -70.09 -18.65
CA ILE A 4 -32.18 -69.89 -18.72
C ILE A 4 -31.85 -68.58 -19.45
N VAL A 5 -32.57 -68.25 -20.53
CA VAL A 5 -32.33 -67.01 -21.30
C VAL A 5 -32.78 -65.78 -20.50
N LYS A 6 -33.82 -65.91 -19.68
CA LYS A 6 -34.34 -64.81 -18.84
C LYS A 6 -33.39 -64.50 -17.68
N THR A 7 -32.89 -65.53 -17.00
CA THR A 7 -31.92 -65.41 -15.90
C THR A 7 -30.57 -64.86 -16.37
N GLU A 8 -30.09 -65.28 -17.54
CA GLU A 8 -28.87 -64.77 -18.18
C GLU A 8 -28.97 -63.26 -18.49
N ARG A 9 -30.13 -62.82 -19.02
CA ARG A 9 -30.42 -61.40 -19.31
C ARG A 9 -30.49 -60.55 -18.04
N GLU A 10 -31.09 -61.07 -16.97
CA GLU A 10 -31.14 -60.37 -15.67
C GLU A 10 -29.77 -60.24 -15.01
N LYS A 11 -28.93 -61.29 -15.05
CA LYS A 11 -27.53 -61.22 -14.57
C LYS A 11 -26.73 -60.15 -15.32
N ARG A 12 -26.87 -60.08 -16.65
CA ARG A 12 -26.22 -59.05 -17.48
C ARG A 12 -26.72 -57.64 -17.16
N ARG A 13 -28.04 -57.47 -16.91
CA ARG A 13 -28.64 -56.19 -16.51
C ARG A 13 -28.12 -55.72 -15.14
N LYS A 14 -28.09 -56.61 -14.14
CA LYS A 14 -27.55 -56.32 -12.80
C LYS A 14 -26.04 -56.00 -12.85
N LYS A 15 -25.26 -56.69 -13.67
CA LYS A 15 -23.82 -56.40 -13.88
C LYS A 15 -23.59 -55.03 -14.52
N ARG A 16 -24.41 -54.64 -15.51
CA ARG A 16 -24.38 -53.29 -16.12
C ARG A 16 -24.78 -52.18 -15.14
N LEU A 17 -25.81 -52.41 -14.32
CA LEU A 17 -26.24 -51.49 -13.26
C LEU A 17 -25.15 -51.29 -12.19
N ARG A 18 -24.47 -52.37 -11.76
CA ARG A 18 -23.34 -52.29 -10.82
C ARG A 18 -22.15 -51.53 -11.40
N LYS A 19 -21.77 -51.79 -12.67
CA LYS A 19 -20.71 -51.04 -13.36
C LYS A 19 -21.04 -49.56 -13.53
N LYS A 20 -22.29 -49.23 -13.89
CA LYS A 20 -22.74 -47.82 -13.97
C LYS A 20 -22.69 -47.13 -12.61
N ARG A 21 -23.19 -47.77 -11.54
CA ARG A 21 -23.11 -47.24 -10.17
C ARG A 21 -21.67 -47.03 -9.70
N GLN A 22 -20.78 -47.99 -9.94
CA GLN A 22 -19.35 -47.87 -9.59
C GLN A 22 -18.67 -46.74 -10.38
N SER A 23 -18.94 -46.62 -11.68
CA SER A 23 -18.43 -45.53 -12.49
C SER A 23 -18.90 -44.16 -11.99
N THR A 24 -20.19 -44.02 -11.68
CA THR A 24 -20.75 -42.76 -11.16
C THR A 24 -20.13 -42.36 -9.81
N ILE A 25 -19.93 -43.32 -8.91
CA ILE A 25 -19.27 -43.06 -7.62
C ILE A 25 -17.83 -42.56 -7.85
N VAL A 26 -17.05 -43.24 -8.69
CA VAL A 26 -15.66 -42.82 -8.99
C VAL A 26 -15.61 -41.41 -9.59
N THR A 27 -16.50 -41.09 -10.53
CA THR A 27 -16.55 -39.76 -11.14
C THR A 27 -16.93 -38.66 -10.15
N ILE A 28 -17.90 -38.91 -9.26
CA ILE A 28 -18.29 -37.95 -8.21
C ILE A 28 -17.14 -37.75 -7.22
N THR A 29 -16.48 -38.83 -6.80
CA THR A 29 -15.37 -38.75 -5.84
C THR A 29 -14.20 -37.95 -6.43
N LEU A 30 -13.89 -38.16 -7.72
CA LEU A 30 -12.85 -37.42 -8.43
C LEU A 30 -13.19 -35.93 -8.56
N LEU A 31 -14.45 -35.60 -8.88
CA LEU A 31 -14.92 -34.21 -8.93
C LEU A 31 -14.82 -33.51 -7.56
N VAL A 32 -15.16 -34.21 -6.47
CA VAL A 32 -15.04 -33.68 -5.11
C VAL A 32 -13.57 -33.43 -4.76
N ILE A 33 -12.66 -34.35 -5.11
CA ILE A 33 -11.22 -34.17 -4.89
C ILE A 33 -10.70 -32.95 -5.67
N ILE A 34 -11.02 -32.84 -6.96
CA ILE A 34 -10.59 -31.70 -7.80
C ILE A 34 -11.16 -30.37 -7.27
N ALA A 35 -12.44 -30.35 -6.88
CA ALA A 35 -13.06 -29.16 -6.29
C ALA A 35 -12.42 -28.79 -4.94
N SER A 36 -12.10 -29.77 -4.10
CA SER A 36 -11.47 -29.53 -2.79
C SER A 36 -10.04 -28.99 -2.92
N VAL A 37 -9.22 -29.49 -3.86
CA VAL A 37 -7.85 -28.99 -4.08
C VAL A 37 -7.84 -27.56 -4.65
N GLY A 38 -8.80 -27.22 -5.52
CA GLY A 38 -8.92 -25.87 -6.10
C GLY A 38 -9.29 -24.78 -5.07
N VAL A 39 -10.11 -25.11 -4.08
CA VAL A 39 -10.55 -24.15 -3.04
C VAL A 39 -9.43 -23.84 -2.03
N VAL A 40 -8.64 -24.85 -1.65
CA VAL A 40 -7.56 -24.68 -0.66
C VAL A 40 -6.45 -23.76 -1.19
N ASN A 41 -6.14 -23.84 -2.49
CA ASN A 41 -5.11 -22.99 -3.11
C ASN A 41 -5.50 -21.51 -3.20
N ALA A 42 -6.80 -21.19 -3.27
CA ALA A 42 -7.28 -19.80 -3.29
C ALA A 42 -7.42 -19.21 -1.88
N GLN A 43 -7.76 -20.03 -0.87
CA GLN A 43 -7.93 -19.57 0.50
C GLN A 43 -6.61 -19.19 1.21
N THR A 44 -5.48 -19.77 0.79
CA THR A 44 -4.17 -19.47 1.41
C THR A 44 -3.41 -18.34 0.73
N GLN A 45 -4.00 -17.62 -0.23
CA GLN A 45 -3.32 -16.55 -0.95
C GLN A 45 -3.59 -15.19 -0.29
N GLY A 46 -2.52 -14.44 -0.08
CA GLY A 46 -2.56 -13.03 0.33
C GLY A 46 -1.25 -12.37 -0.05
N TYR A 47 -0.79 -11.42 0.75
CA TYR A 47 0.39 -10.61 0.43
C TYR A 47 1.37 -10.60 1.60
N GLN A 48 2.66 -10.67 1.28
CA GLN A 48 3.73 -10.26 2.18
C GLN A 48 4.07 -8.80 1.89
N VAL A 49 4.09 -7.99 2.93
CA VAL A 49 4.38 -6.56 2.84
C VAL A 49 5.84 -6.32 3.15
N PHE A 50 6.51 -5.55 2.30
CA PHE A 50 7.89 -5.12 2.48
C PHE A 50 7.99 -3.60 2.52
N TYR A 51 8.92 -3.10 3.33
CA TYR A 51 9.34 -1.71 3.34
C TYR A 51 10.87 -1.67 3.20
N HIS A 52 11.36 -0.98 2.17
CA HIS A 52 12.80 -0.91 1.81
C HIS A 52 13.53 -2.26 1.80
N GLY A 53 12.84 -3.34 1.44
CA GLY A 53 13.38 -4.70 1.37
C GLY A 53 13.27 -5.52 2.66
N GLU A 54 12.86 -4.91 3.77
CA GLU A 54 12.55 -5.62 5.01
C GLU A 54 11.09 -6.11 5.01
N SER A 55 10.87 -7.37 5.36
CA SER A 55 9.53 -7.92 5.54
C SER A 55 8.89 -7.34 6.80
N LEU A 56 7.71 -6.74 6.66
CA LEU A 56 6.89 -6.27 7.78
C LEU A 56 5.89 -7.32 8.27
N GLY A 57 5.52 -8.27 7.40
CA GLY A 57 4.61 -9.37 7.73
C GLY A 57 3.62 -9.66 6.61
N TYR A 58 2.55 -10.40 6.93
CA TYR A 58 1.58 -10.87 5.96
C TYR A 58 0.20 -10.22 6.17
N VAL A 59 -0.53 -10.02 5.09
CA VAL A 59 -1.89 -9.48 5.08
C VAL A 59 -2.77 -10.27 4.13
N GLN A 60 -4.03 -10.48 4.51
CA GLN A 60 -4.95 -11.26 3.68
C GLN A 60 -5.33 -10.53 2.39
N THR A 61 -5.58 -9.23 2.47
CA THR A 61 -5.89 -8.39 1.30
C THR A 61 -5.10 -7.09 1.36
N ALA A 62 -4.75 -6.54 0.19
CA ALA A 62 -4.10 -5.23 0.10
C ALA A 62 -4.90 -4.14 0.81
N SER A 63 -6.24 -4.19 0.71
CA SER A 63 -7.14 -3.22 1.32
C SER A 63 -7.02 -3.10 2.84
N VAL A 64 -6.72 -4.20 3.55
CA VAL A 64 -6.53 -4.16 5.01
C VAL A 64 -5.27 -3.37 5.36
N PHE A 65 -4.19 -3.61 4.62
CA PHE A 65 -2.94 -2.88 4.79
C PHE A 65 -3.09 -1.40 4.41
N GLU A 66 -3.69 -1.12 3.25
CA GLU A 66 -3.94 0.24 2.77
C GLU A 66 -4.80 1.03 3.76
N SER A 67 -5.85 0.41 4.31
CA SER A 67 -6.69 1.06 5.33
C SER A 67 -5.90 1.41 6.60
N ALA A 68 -4.96 0.55 7.02
CA ALA A 68 -4.11 0.81 8.18
C ALA A 68 -3.14 1.97 7.94
N VAL A 69 -2.55 2.03 6.73
CA VAL A 69 -1.71 3.15 6.29
C VAL A 69 -2.53 4.45 6.27
N ASP A 70 -3.71 4.44 5.66
CA ASP A 70 -4.60 5.61 5.57
C ASP A 70 -5.04 6.08 6.95
N HIS A 71 -5.35 5.16 7.88
CA HIS A 71 -5.70 5.51 9.25
C HIS A 71 -4.57 6.27 9.94
N ILE A 72 -3.33 5.78 9.84
CA ILE A 72 -2.16 6.45 10.42
C ILE A 72 -1.93 7.81 9.74
N GLN A 73 -1.98 7.87 8.41
CA GLN A 73 -1.80 9.13 7.68
C GLN A 73 -2.83 10.20 8.07
N ASN A 74 -4.09 9.80 8.24
CA ASN A 74 -5.14 10.71 8.71
C ASN A 74 -4.86 11.20 10.15
N SER A 75 -4.49 10.30 11.06
CA SER A 75 -4.15 10.66 12.44
C SER A 75 -2.93 11.58 12.54
N LEU A 76 -1.89 11.33 11.72
CA LEU A 76 -0.74 12.21 11.58
C LEU A 76 -1.16 13.56 10.99
N GLY A 77 -2.01 13.56 9.97
CA GLY A 77 -2.46 14.80 9.35
C GLY A 77 -3.25 15.70 10.29
N GLU A 78 -4.02 15.14 11.22
CA GLU A 78 -4.65 15.89 12.31
C GLU A 78 -3.61 16.41 13.31
N SER A 79 -2.65 15.58 13.71
CA SER A 79 -1.63 15.92 14.71
C SER A 79 -0.69 17.04 14.25
N TYR A 80 -0.30 17.03 12.98
CA TYR A 80 0.57 18.03 12.38
C TYR A 80 -0.21 19.20 11.72
N ASN A 81 -1.54 19.17 11.76
CA ASN A 81 -2.40 20.09 11.02
C ASN A 81 -2.03 20.17 9.51
N ASN A 82 -1.68 19.03 8.92
CA ASN A 82 -1.26 18.90 7.53
C ASN A 82 -1.75 17.59 6.90
N LYS A 83 -2.74 17.67 6.01
CA LYS A 83 -3.33 16.50 5.33
C LYS A 83 -2.45 15.84 4.28
N ASN A 84 -1.27 16.41 4.00
CA ASN A 84 -0.37 15.94 2.95
C ASN A 84 0.75 15.04 3.49
N ILE A 85 0.64 14.57 4.74
CA ILE A 85 1.60 13.65 5.34
C ILE A 85 1.35 12.24 4.80
N LEU A 86 2.44 11.61 4.38
CA LEU A 86 2.48 10.26 3.85
C LEU A 86 3.37 9.42 4.76
N LEU A 87 2.86 8.26 5.17
CA LEU A 87 3.60 7.25 5.90
C LEU A 87 4.40 6.40 4.92
N GLY A 88 5.73 6.48 4.97
CA GLY A 88 6.65 5.73 4.14
C GLY A 88 6.58 6.08 2.64
N ASP A 89 7.69 5.84 1.94
CA ASP A 89 7.68 5.64 0.50
C ASP A 89 8.01 4.17 0.16
N GLY A 90 7.41 3.62 -0.89
CA GLY A 90 7.86 2.34 -1.44
C GLY A 90 7.48 1.07 -0.66
N PHE A 91 6.31 1.04 0.00
CA PHE A 91 5.71 -0.24 0.39
C PHE A 91 5.52 -1.15 -0.83
N LYS A 92 5.83 -2.44 -0.67
CA LYS A 92 5.66 -3.45 -1.72
C LYS A 92 4.84 -4.61 -1.19
N LEU A 93 3.74 -4.91 -1.87
CA LEU A 93 2.89 -6.06 -1.58
C LEU A 93 3.19 -7.15 -2.60
N VAL A 94 3.77 -8.26 -2.14
CA VAL A 94 4.13 -9.40 -3.00
C VAL A 94 3.17 -10.55 -2.71
N PRO A 95 2.48 -11.12 -3.72
CA PRO A 95 1.63 -12.29 -3.51
C PRO A 95 2.42 -13.42 -2.83
N ALA A 96 1.89 -13.91 -1.72
CA ALA A 96 2.53 -14.94 -0.90
C ALA A 96 1.50 -15.91 -0.33
N ARG A 97 1.96 -17.08 0.10
CA ARG A 97 1.15 -17.96 0.95
C ARG A 97 1.00 -17.29 2.31
N LEU A 98 -0.22 -17.18 2.79
CA LEU A 98 -0.53 -16.58 4.07
C LEU A 98 0.12 -17.38 5.20
N ASP A 99 0.99 -16.72 5.93
CA ASP A 99 1.58 -17.19 7.18
C ASP A 99 1.20 -16.18 8.25
N ASN A 100 0.33 -16.59 9.19
CA ASN A 100 -0.20 -15.76 10.28
C ASN A 100 -0.50 -14.29 9.88
N PRO A 101 -1.47 -14.04 8.98
CA PRO A 101 -1.75 -12.69 8.53
C PRO A 101 -2.22 -11.77 9.65
N MET A 102 -1.68 -10.56 9.65
CA MET A 102 -2.09 -9.50 10.56
C MET A 102 -3.41 -8.87 10.10
N ASP A 103 -4.25 -8.57 11.07
CA ASP A 103 -5.45 -7.76 10.89
C ASP A 103 -5.12 -6.27 10.91
N PHE A 104 -6.17 -5.45 10.77
CA PHE A 104 -6.04 -3.99 10.73
C PHE A 104 -5.32 -3.43 11.97
N ASP A 105 -5.72 -3.83 13.18
CA ASP A 105 -5.16 -3.29 14.43
C ASP A 105 -3.69 -3.68 14.60
N ALA A 106 -3.34 -4.93 14.28
CA ALA A 106 -1.95 -5.39 14.30
C ALA A 106 -1.08 -4.61 13.30
N TRP A 107 -1.59 -4.32 12.10
CA TRP A 107 -0.89 -3.47 11.14
C TRP A 107 -0.67 -2.05 11.66
N VAL A 108 -1.69 -1.43 12.27
CA VAL A 108 -1.56 -0.09 12.87
C VAL A 108 -0.44 -0.08 13.91
N GLN A 109 -0.38 -1.11 14.77
CA GLN A 109 0.68 -1.24 15.78
C GLN A 109 2.07 -1.43 15.16
N VAL A 110 2.21 -2.33 14.18
CA VAL A 110 3.50 -2.57 13.51
C VAL A 110 4.00 -1.31 12.84
N LEU A 111 3.15 -0.66 12.03
CA LEU A 111 3.51 0.55 11.30
C LEU A 111 3.89 1.71 12.23
N SER A 112 3.21 1.86 13.35
CA SER A 112 3.51 2.89 14.36
C SER A 112 4.84 2.66 15.09
N ASN A 113 5.23 1.40 15.29
CA ASN A 113 6.41 1.05 16.09
C ASN A 113 7.68 0.82 15.26
N LYS A 114 7.56 0.62 13.95
CA LYS A 114 8.69 0.24 13.08
C LYS A 114 9.64 1.40 12.75
N GLY A 115 9.25 2.65 13.07
CA GLY A 115 10.06 3.84 12.75
C GLY A 115 10.07 4.15 11.25
N ILE A 116 8.93 3.97 10.58
CA ILE A 116 8.78 4.25 9.15
C ILE A 116 8.87 5.76 8.93
N GLU A 117 9.65 6.16 7.94
CA GLU A 117 9.89 7.56 7.63
C GLU A 117 8.59 8.25 7.21
N LEU A 118 8.42 9.50 7.64
CA LEU A 118 7.30 10.33 7.24
C LEU A 118 7.72 11.23 6.09
N TYR A 119 6.85 11.33 5.11
CA TYR A 119 7.01 12.18 3.96
C TYR A 119 5.89 13.21 3.93
N VAL A 120 6.12 14.30 3.21
CA VAL A 120 5.09 15.32 2.97
C VAL A 120 5.14 15.75 1.52
N LYS A 121 3.98 15.98 0.91
CA LYS A 121 3.90 16.73 -0.35
C LYS A 121 4.16 18.20 -0.05
N GLY A 122 5.43 18.53 0.01
CA GLY A 122 5.94 19.85 0.33
C GLY A 122 6.32 20.65 -0.90
N THR A 123 6.95 21.79 -0.64
CA THR A 123 7.38 22.73 -1.69
C THR A 123 8.82 23.11 -1.45
N VAL A 124 9.67 22.78 -2.42
CA VAL A 124 11.07 23.20 -2.46
C VAL A 124 11.12 24.64 -2.92
N ILE A 125 11.79 25.48 -2.15
CA ILE A 125 12.03 26.89 -2.49
C ILE A 125 13.44 26.97 -3.06
N GLU A 126 13.55 27.53 -4.24
CA GLU A 126 14.81 27.88 -4.88
C GLU A 126 14.93 29.39 -4.96
N PHE A 127 16.16 29.89 -4.82
CA PHE A 127 16.50 31.28 -5.07
C PHE A 127 17.71 31.34 -6.02
N ASN A 128 17.54 32.00 -7.16
CA ASN A 128 18.49 32.07 -8.27
C ASN A 128 19.00 30.69 -8.73
N GLY A 129 18.11 29.70 -8.78
CA GLY A 129 18.44 28.31 -9.19
C GLY A 129 19.16 27.49 -8.12
N GLN A 130 19.29 28.00 -6.90
CA GLN A 130 19.82 27.25 -5.75
C GLN A 130 18.72 26.93 -4.75
N GLU A 131 18.59 25.66 -4.38
CA GLU A 131 17.68 25.23 -3.31
C GLU A 131 18.06 25.88 -1.97
N VAL A 132 17.10 26.58 -1.35
CA VAL A 132 17.27 27.23 -0.05
C VAL A 132 16.65 26.42 1.10
N GLY A 133 15.62 25.65 0.78
CA GLY A 133 14.99 24.72 1.71
C GLY A 133 13.63 24.25 1.23
N THR A 134 13.04 23.34 2.00
CA THR A 134 11.75 22.74 1.68
C THR A 134 10.77 23.00 2.81
N MET A 135 9.52 23.30 2.46
CA MET A 135 8.43 23.52 3.41
C MET A 135 7.32 22.49 3.25
N THR A 136 6.46 22.40 4.26
CA THR A 136 5.35 21.44 4.35
C THR A 136 4.15 21.78 3.47
N SER A 137 4.10 22.97 2.86
CA SER A 137 3.05 23.39 1.92
C SER A 137 3.48 24.55 1.01
N SER A 138 2.81 24.68 -0.14
CA SER A 138 2.98 25.81 -1.07
C SER A 138 2.61 27.15 -0.44
N ASP A 139 1.59 27.17 0.42
CA ASP A 139 1.15 28.38 1.12
C ASP A 139 2.22 28.90 2.09
N GLU A 140 2.89 28.00 2.81
CA GLU A 140 4.02 28.38 3.68
C GLU A 140 5.19 28.91 2.87
N ALA A 141 5.52 28.25 1.77
CA ALA A 141 6.59 28.68 0.87
C ALA A 141 6.33 30.09 0.33
N GLN A 142 5.10 30.35 -0.11
CA GLN A 142 4.69 31.65 -0.60
C GLN A 142 4.77 32.73 0.48
N ARG A 143 4.33 32.44 1.72
CA ARG A 143 4.47 33.37 2.85
C ARG A 143 5.91 33.71 3.16
N VAL A 144 6.85 32.76 3.05
CA VAL A 144 8.29 33.04 3.21
C VAL A 144 8.77 34.01 2.15
N ILE A 145 8.42 33.77 0.88
CA ILE A 145 8.83 34.60 -0.26
C ILE A 145 8.29 36.02 -0.10
N GLU A 146 7.01 36.18 0.21
CA GLU A 146 6.36 37.49 0.43
C GLU A 146 6.98 38.24 1.62
N THR A 147 7.25 37.52 2.71
CA THR A 147 7.92 38.11 3.89
C THR A 147 9.33 38.57 3.55
N PHE A 148 10.08 37.77 2.78
CA PHE A 148 11.41 38.17 2.32
C PHE A 148 11.36 39.40 1.41
N GLN A 149 10.45 39.42 0.43
CA GLN A 149 10.28 40.55 -0.49
C GLN A 149 9.93 41.85 0.25
N SER A 150 9.03 41.78 1.23
CA SER A 150 8.65 42.95 2.04
C SER A 150 9.78 43.47 2.92
N LEU A 151 10.56 42.58 3.55
CA LEU A 151 11.69 42.96 4.42
C LEU A 151 12.87 43.57 3.66
N TYR A 152 13.05 43.21 2.39
CA TYR A 152 14.25 43.58 1.63
C TYR A 152 13.97 44.39 0.36
N THR A 153 12.76 44.95 0.23
CA THR A 153 12.32 45.83 -0.86
C THR A 153 12.74 45.34 -2.24
N VAL A 154 12.57 44.03 -2.46
CA VAL A 154 12.88 43.39 -3.75
C VAL A 154 11.68 43.57 -4.67
N ASP A 155 11.91 44.16 -5.85
CA ASP A 155 10.91 44.32 -6.90
C ASP A 155 10.38 42.94 -7.33
N SER A 156 9.07 42.72 -7.26
CA SER A 156 8.42 41.43 -7.57
C SER A 156 8.67 40.95 -9.01
N SER A 157 9.17 41.83 -9.88
CA SER A 157 9.50 41.59 -11.28
C SER A 157 10.88 40.94 -11.50
N LYS A 158 11.75 40.88 -10.47
CA LYS A 158 13.06 40.18 -10.49
C LYS A 158 13.08 38.97 -9.57
N ASN A 159 11.99 38.19 -9.57
CA ASN A 159 11.89 37.04 -8.69
C ASN A 159 12.79 35.92 -9.19
N GLY A 160 14.01 35.86 -8.63
CA GLY A 160 14.86 34.66 -8.67
C GLY A 160 14.26 33.48 -7.91
N PHE A 161 13.06 33.61 -7.35
CA PHE A 161 12.37 32.55 -6.64
C PHE A 161 11.67 31.59 -7.59
N ASN A 162 11.82 30.31 -7.31
CA ASN A 162 11.06 29.24 -7.94
C ASN A 162 10.53 28.30 -6.85
N CYS A 163 9.30 27.83 -7.00
CA CYS A 163 8.65 26.92 -6.08
C CYS A 163 8.32 25.62 -6.82
N ILE A 164 8.85 24.51 -6.32
CA ILE A 164 8.66 23.19 -6.94
C ILE A 164 7.96 22.28 -5.93
N GLU A 165 6.76 21.81 -6.28
CA GLU A 165 6.06 20.81 -5.48
C GLU A 165 6.77 19.46 -5.57
N LYS A 166 7.11 18.88 -4.42
CA LYS A 166 7.84 17.61 -4.34
C LYS A 166 7.47 16.86 -3.07
N THR A 167 7.44 15.53 -3.17
CA THR A 167 7.39 14.68 -1.97
C THR A 167 8.79 14.61 -1.37
N VAL A 168 8.93 15.04 -0.12
CA VAL A 168 10.21 15.05 0.61
C VAL A 168 10.05 14.40 1.97
N LEU A 169 11.16 14.01 2.60
CA LEU A 169 11.12 13.57 4.00
C LEU A 169 10.66 14.74 4.87
N LEU A 170 9.76 14.47 5.81
CA LEU A 170 9.28 15.45 6.77
C LEU A 170 10.45 16.02 7.60
N SER A 171 11.44 15.19 7.94
CA SER A 171 12.65 15.61 8.66
C SER A 171 13.57 16.55 7.87
N GLU A 172 13.44 16.59 6.54
CA GLU A 172 14.21 17.51 5.68
C GLU A 172 13.51 18.87 5.52
N THR A 173 12.25 18.99 5.95
CA THR A 173 11.55 20.28 5.95
C THR A 173 12.18 21.22 6.96
N LYS A 174 12.35 22.49 6.57
CA LYS A 174 12.97 23.52 7.40
C LYS A 174 11.90 24.46 7.94
N ASP A 175 12.13 24.96 9.14
CA ASP A 175 11.27 25.99 9.69
C ASP A 175 11.39 27.32 8.90
N PHE A 176 10.35 28.13 9.04
CA PHE A 176 10.21 29.41 8.37
C PHE A 176 11.42 30.34 8.58
N ALA A 177 11.96 30.40 9.80
CA ALA A 177 13.06 31.29 10.15
C ALA A 177 14.39 30.86 9.52
N THR A 178 14.64 29.55 9.45
CA THR A 178 15.85 28.97 8.85
C THR A 178 15.89 29.24 7.36
N ILE A 179 14.75 29.19 6.67
CA ILE A 179 14.68 29.50 5.24
C ILE A 179 14.95 30.99 5.01
N LEU A 180 14.32 31.90 5.76
CA LEU A 180 14.60 33.35 5.65
C LEU A 180 16.09 33.67 5.86
N LYS A 181 16.74 33.01 6.83
CA LYS A 181 18.19 33.17 7.06
C LYS A 181 19.02 32.66 5.88
N SER A 182 18.61 31.54 5.28
CA SER A 182 19.29 30.94 4.11
C SER A 182 19.20 31.85 2.88
N ILE A 183 18.01 32.40 2.60
CA ILE A 183 17.81 33.36 1.50
C ILE A 183 18.65 34.62 1.73
N LYS A 184 18.69 35.16 2.95
CA LYS A 184 19.52 36.33 3.30
C LYS A 184 21.01 36.08 3.05
N ALA A 185 21.51 34.87 3.34
CA ALA A 185 22.91 34.52 3.13
C ALA A 185 23.29 34.48 1.64
N LEU A 186 22.38 34.05 0.77
CA LEU A 186 22.60 33.94 -0.68
C LEU A 186 22.46 35.27 -1.43
N LYS A 187 21.87 36.29 -0.82
CA LYS A 187 21.82 37.65 -1.38
C LYS A 187 23.14 38.43 -1.19
N LYS A 188 24.04 37.98 -0.30
CA LYS A 188 25.37 38.60 -0.11
C LYS A 188 26.31 38.22 -1.25
#